data_AF-A6ITB9-F1
#
_entry.id   AF-A6ITB9-F1
#
_cell.length_a   1.000
_cell.length_b   1.000
_cell.length_c   1.000
_cell.angle_alpha   90.00
_cell.angle_beta   90.00
_cell.angle_gamma   90.00
#
_symmetry.space_group_name_H-M   'P 1'
#
loop_
_entity.id
_entity.type
_entity.pdbx_description
1 polymer ?
#
loop_
_entity_poly.entity_id
_entity_poly.type
_entity_poly.pdbx_seq_one_letter_code
_entity_poly.pdbx_strand_id
1 'polypeptide(L)'
;MKTRARQQPHLLKGKKKWLLWALSGFLFLFSVTMTGCFLWQYYLPKLQNGSSKSEVPPAQVRMCPRLPELVPLAHPLPVLKEALEKVDGILRKAMLAPGLAAMSALVIHNDTVLWTGNFGRKNGSDPNSGTPNEHTMYR
;
A
#
# COMPACT_ATOMS: atom_id res chain seq x y z
N MET A 1 74.30 -9.30 -58.80
CA MET A 1 74.32 -9.48 -57.34
C MET A 1 73.16 -8.70 -56.71
N LYS A 2 71.95 -9.29 -56.56
CA LYS A 2 71.09 -9.10 -55.37
C LYS A 2 69.87 -10.04 -55.44
N THR A 3 69.57 -10.61 -54.29
CA THR A 3 68.64 -11.69 -53.99
C THR A 3 67.35 -11.18 -53.33
N ARG A 4 66.33 -12.07 -53.29
CA ARG A 4 65.13 -12.12 -52.41
C ARG A 4 63.95 -11.19 -52.75
N ALA A 5 62.68 -11.55 -52.54
CA ALA A 5 62.06 -12.76 -51.97
C ALA A 5 60.60 -12.88 -52.42
N ARG A 6 60.13 -14.13 -52.55
CA ARG A 6 58.78 -14.56 -52.87
C ARG A 6 58.13 -15.10 -51.59
N GLN A 7 57.28 -14.33 -50.89
CA GLN A 7 56.38 -14.71 -49.77
C GLN A 7 55.88 -13.40 -49.10
N GLN A 8 54.60 -13.06 -48.84
CA GLN A 8 53.43 -13.81 -48.37
C GLN A 8 52.13 -12.97 -48.53
N PRO A 9 51.01 -13.55 -48.98
CA PRO A 9 49.68 -13.02 -48.67
C PRO A 9 48.86 -13.92 -47.71
N HIS A 10 49.25 -15.19 -47.52
CA HIS A 10 48.51 -16.15 -46.68
C HIS A 10 48.71 -15.96 -45.16
N LEU A 11 49.78 -15.30 -44.73
CA LEU A 11 50.14 -15.20 -43.31
C LEU A 11 49.31 -14.16 -42.53
N LEU A 12 48.67 -13.20 -43.22
CA LEU A 12 47.78 -12.21 -42.58
C LEU A 12 46.37 -12.75 -42.29
N LYS A 13 45.84 -13.68 -43.09
CA LYS A 13 44.51 -14.27 -42.87
C LYS A 13 44.49 -15.24 -41.68
N GLY A 14 45.55 -16.04 -41.51
CA GLY A 14 45.72 -16.91 -40.34
C GLY A 14 45.89 -16.12 -39.05
N LYS A 15 46.69 -15.04 -39.08
CA LYS A 15 46.90 -14.14 -37.94
C LYS A 15 45.62 -13.43 -37.47
N LYS A 16 44.78 -12.93 -38.39
CA LYS A 16 43.51 -12.27 -38.02
C LYS A 16 42.53 -13.24 -37.37
N LYS A 17 42.43 -14.48 -37.87
CA LYS A 17 41.61 -15.52 -37.25
C LYS A 17 42.15 -15.88 -35.87
N TRP A 18 43.45 -16.12 -35.72
CA TRP A 18 44.05 -16.42 -34.41
C TRP A 18 43.85 -15.27 -33.41
N LEU A 19 44.01 -14.02 -33.85
CA LEU A 19 43.77 -12.83 -33.03
C LEU A 19 42.29 -12.71 -32.61
N LEU A 20 41.35 -13.02 -33.50
CA LEU A 20 39.91 -13.01 -33.19
C LEU A 20 39.53 -14.09 -32.17
N TRP A 21 40.11 -15.29 -32.28
CA TRP A 21 39.86 -16.37 -31.32
C TRP A 21 40.52 -16.07 -29.96
N ALA A 22 41.74 -15.52 -29.97
CA ALA A 22 42.41 -15.06 -28.76
C ALA A 22 41.64 -13.91 -28.07
N LEU A 23 41.16 -12.92 -28.84
CA LEU A 23 40.38 -11.81 -28.32
C LEU A 23 39.02 -12.26 -27.79
N SER A 24 38.35 -13.18 -28.48
CA SER A 24 37.08 -13.75 -28.04
C SER A 24 37.23 -14.54 -26.73
N GLY A 25 38.28 -15.35 -26.61
CA GLY A 25 38.58 -16.06 -25.36
C GLY A 25 38.89 -15.10 -24.22
N PHE A 26 39.67 -14.05 -24.47
CA PHE A 26 39.96 -13.02 -23.48
C PHE A 26 38.69 -12.28 -23.01
N LEU A 27 37.83 -11.86 -23.94
CA LEU A 27 36.57 -11.18 -23.62
C LEU A 27 35.60 -12.08 -22.84
N PHE A 28 35.55 -13.36 -23.17
CA PHE A 28 34.73 -14.34 -22.45
C PHE A 28 35.24 -14.52 -21.00
N LEU A 29 36.54 -14.68 -20.82
CA LEU A 29 37.14 -14.79 -19.48
C LEU A 29 36.93 -13.50 -18.66
N PHE A 30 37.07 -12.34 -19.30
CA PHE A 30 36.81 -11.05 -18.68
C PHE A 30 35.34 -10.91 -18.24
N SER A 31 34.39 -11.34 -19.09
CA SER A 31 32.96 -11.34 -18.77
C SER A 31 32.64 -12.22 -17.56
N VAL A 32 33.17 -13.45 -17.51
CA VAL A 32 33.00 -14.39 -16.38
C VAL A 32 33.62 -13.83 -15.11
N THR A 33 34.81 -13.22 -15.19
CA THR A 33 35.47 -12.60 -14.03
C THR A 33 34.64 -11.45 -13.47
N MET A 34 34.16 -10.55 -14.34
CA MET A 34 33.35 -9.40 -13.90
C MET A 34 32.02 -9.84 -13.30
N THR A 35 31.32 -10.78 -13.92
CA THR A 35 30.07 -11.34 -13.36
C THR A 35 30.30 -12.09 -12.05
N GLY A 36 31.40 -12.84 -11.93
CA GLY A 36 31.84 -13.44 -10.67
C GLY A 36 32.12 -12.41 -9.58
N CYS A 37 32.80 -11.30 -9.90
CA CYS A 37 33.02 -10.18 -8.98
C CYS A 37 31.71 -9.52 -8.54
N PHE A 38 30.74 -9.36 -9.43
CA PHE A 38 29.43 -8.80 -9.08
C PHE A 38 28.63 -9.73 -8.16
N LEU A 39 28.63 -11.03 -8.46
CA LEU A 39 28.00 -12.03 -7.58
C LEU A 39 28.71 -12.06 -6.23
N TRP A 40 30.04 -12.01 -6.20
CA TRP A 40 30.82 -11.93 -4.98
C TRP A 40 30.48 -10.67 -4.16
N GLN A 41 30.38 -9.50 -4.80
CA GLN A 41 29.93 -8.25 -4.15
C GLN A 41 28.49 -8.33 -3.64
N TYR A 42 27.61 -9.05 -4.32
CA TYR A 42 26.21 -9.22 -3.91
C TYR A 42 26.08 -10.20 -2.75
N TYR A 43 26.85 -11.29 -2.77
CA TYR A 43 26.82 -12.35 -1.77
C TYR A 43 27.71 -12.09 -0.56
N LEU A 44 28.69 -11.19 -0.65
CA LEU A 44 29.35 -10.66 0.52
C LEU A 44 28.26 -10.01 1.38
N PRO A 45 27.93 -10.58 2.54
CA PRO A 45 27.19 -9.84 3.55
C PRO A 45 27.99 -8.56 3.74
N LYS A 46 27.34 -7.40 3.82
CA LYS A 46 28.00 -6.17 4.24
C LYS A 46 28.63 -6.42 5.61
N LEU A 47 29.83 -6.97 5.61
CA LEU A 47 30.69 -7.11 6.76
C LEU A 47 30.93 -5.67 7.14
N GLN A 48 30.31 -5.25 8.25
CA GLN A 48 30.58 -3.96 8.84
C GLN A 48 32.09 -3.79 8.82
N ASN A 49 32.56 -2.82 8.04
CA ASN A 49 33.88 -2.26 8.25
C ASN A 49 33.83 -1.67 9.65
N GLY A 50 34.20 -2.48 10.64
CA GLY A 50 34.75 -2.04 11.91
C GLY A 50 36.10 -1.39 11.61
N SER A 51 36.06 -0.26 10.91
CA SER A 51 37.11 0.74 11.04
C SER A 51 36.90 1.37 12.40
N SER A 52 37.84 1.08 13.29
CA SER A 52 38.02 1.72 14.58
C SER A 52 37.90 3.24 14.44
N LYS A 53 36.71 3.76 14.69
CA LYS A 53 36.50 5.15 15.10
C LYS A 53 35.68 5.07 16.36
N SER A 54 36.31 5.47 17.46
CA SER A 54 35.63 5.70 18.73
C SER A 54 34.46 6.64 18.45
N GLU A 55 33.26 6.09 18.47
CA GLU A 55 32.02 6.85 18.43
C GLU A 55 31.19 6.34 19.60
N VAL A 56 31.08 7.22 20.60
CA VAL A 56 30.10 7.18 21.68
C VAL A 56 28.81 6.55 21.14
N PRO A 57 28.20 5.57 21.81
CA PRO A 57 26.96 4.99 21.31
C PRO A 57 25.97 6.16 21.10
N PRO A 58 25.53 6.45 19.85
CA PRO A 58 24.52 7.46 19.67
C PRO A 58 23.33 6.99 20.48
N ALA A 59 22.94 7.78 21.48
CA ALA A 59 21.74 7.54 22.26
C ALA A 59 20.66 7.14 21.26
N GLN A 60 20.13 5.93 21.39
CA GLN A 60 19.23 5.33 20.42
C GLN A 60 18.15 6.36 20.08
N VAL A 61 18.31 7.05 18.94
CA VAL A 61 17.32 8.01 18.50
C VAL A 61 16.12 7.15 18.17
N ARG A 62 15.07 7.22 18.99
CA ARG A 62 13.79 6.60 18.69
C ARG A 62 13.29 7.23 17.40
N MET A 63 13.61 6.58 16.28
CA MET A 63 13.02 6.90 14.99
C MET A 63 11.52 6.66 15.14
N CYS A 64 10.70 7.65 14.79
CA CYS A 64 9.27 7.45 14.72
C CYS A 64 8.99 6.26 13.78
N PRO A 65 8.10 5.33 14.14
CA PRO A 65 7.72 4.25 13.26
C PRO A 65 7.27 4.83 11.91
N ARG A 66 7.83 4.31 10.80
CA ARG A 66 7.55 4.82 9.44
C ARG A 66 6.08 4.69 9.04
N LEU A 67 5.34 3.83 9.74
CA LEU A 67 3.92 3.63 9.55
C LEU A 67 3.25 3.69 10.93
N PRO A 68 2.22 4.54 11.12
CA PRO A 68 1.44 4.50 12.35
C PRO A 68 0.77 3.14 12.49
N GLU A 69 0.64 2.68 13.73
CA GLU A 69 -0.11 1.47 14.03
C GLU A 69 -1.54 1.64 13.51
N LEU A 70 -2.02 0.66 12.75
CA LEU A 70 -3.37 0.67 12.20
C LEU A 70 -4.34 0.57 13.36
N VAL A 71 -4.85 1.71 13.83
CA VAL A 71 -5.91 1.74 14.84
C VAL A 71 -7.14 1.12 14.21
N PRO A 72 -7.69 0.03 14.78
CA PRO A 72 -8.96 -0.51 14.33
C PRO A 72 -10.01 0.58 14.46
N LEU A 73 -10.59 1.00 13.35
CA LEU A 73 -11.72 1.92 13.36
C LEU A 73 -12.87 1.23 14.08
N ALA A 74 -13.12 1.64 15.33
CA ALA A 74 -14.32 1.26 16.05
C ALA A 74 -15.54 1.72 15.22
N HIS A 75 -16.35 0.76 14.78
CA HIS A 75 -17.60 1.05 14.09
C HIS A 75 -18.70 1.29 15.14
N PRO A 76 -19.54 2.33 14.99
CA PRO A 76 -19.48 3.41 14.01
C PRO A 76 -18.42 4.48 14.36
N LEU A 77 -17.84 5.10 13.33
CA LEU A 77 -16.90 6.22 13.47
C LEU A 77 -17.48 7.30 14.42
N PRO A 78 -16.71 7.84 15.39
CA PRO A 78 -17.21 8.82 16.36
C PRO A 78 -17.88 10.04 15.69
N VAL A 79 -17.30 10.51 14.57
CA VAL A 79 -17.86 11.61 13.75
C VAL A 79 -19.23 11.24 13.17
N LEU A 80 -19.38 10.00 12.72
CA LEU A 80 -20.65 9.50 12.19
C LEU A 80 -21.69 9.38 13.29
N LYS A 81 -21.31 8.93 14.49
CA LYS A 81 -22.22 8.89 15.65
C LYS A 81 -22.77 10.28 15.97
N GLU A 82 -21.90 11.29 16.07
CA GLU A 82 -22.32 12.67 16.36
C GLU A 82 -23.24 13.23 15.26
N ALA A 83 -22.95 12.94 13.99
CA ALA A 83 -23.80 13.33 12.87
C ALA A 83 -25.18 12.68 12.95
N LEU A 84 -25.25 11.39 13.28
CA LEU A 84 -26.51 10.65 13.43
C LEU A 84 -27.33 11.17 14.62
N GLU A 85 -26.70 11.54 15.73
CA GLU A 85 -27.37 12.18 16.87
C GLU A 85 -27.98 13.54 16.48
N LYS A 86 -27.29 14.34 15.65
CA LYS A 86 -27.84 15.59 15.12
C LYS A 86 -29.05 15.34 14.23
N VAL A 87 -28.97 14.33 13.35
CA VAL A 87 -30.10 13.92 12.50
C VAL A 87 -31.29 13.46 13.34
N ASP A 88 -31.07 12.64 14.36
CA ASP A 88 -32.12 12.19 15.29
C ASP A 88 -32.83 13.38 15.95
N GLY A 89 -32.07 14.37 16.42
CA GLY A 89 -32.62 15.60 17.01
C GLY A 89 -33.46 16.43 16.02
N ILE A 90 -33.03 16.54 14.76
CA ILE A 90 -33.77 17.26 13.71
C ILE A 90 -35.07 16.54 13.39
N LEU A 91 -35.04 15.21 13.21
CA LEU A 91 -36.22 14.42 12.87
C LEU A 91 -37.26 14.41 14.00
N ARG A 92 -36.82 14.33 15.26
CA ARG A 92 -37.71 14.48 16.42
C ARG A 92 -38.43 15.82 16.42
N LYS A 93 -37.71 16.91 16.16
CA LYS A 93 -38.31 18.26 16.07
C LYS A 93 -39.28 18.36 14.90
N ALA A 94 -38.93 17.80 13.75
CA ALA A 94 -39.80 17.78 12.58
C ALA A 94 -41.13 17.06 12.86
N MET A 95 -41.12 15.97 13.64
CA MET A 95 -42.34 15.24 14.02
C MET A 95 -43.27 15.99 14.98
N LEU A 96 -42.83 17.10 15.58
CA LEU A 96 -43.72 17.95 16.38
C LEU A 96 -44.65 18.80 15.51
N ALA A 97 -44.36 18.93 14.21
CA ALA A 97 -45.21 19.67 13.30
C ALA A 97 -46.54 18.94 13.05
N PRO A 98 -47.68 19.65 13.04
CA PRO A 98 -48.99 19.05 12.81
C PRO A 98 -49.06 18.46 11.39
N GLY A 99 -49.65 17.27 11.27
CA GLY A 99 -49.86 16.58 9.98
C GLY A 99 -48.85 15.47 9.65
N LEU A 100 -47.76 15.33 10.40
CA LEU A 100 -46.83 14.21 10.27
C LEU A 100 -47.22 13.09 11.24
N ALA A 101 -47.68 11.95 10.71
CA ALA A 101 -48.14 10.83 11.52
C ALA A 101 -46.97 10.01 12.10
N ALA A 102 -46.11 9.48 11.23
CA ALA A 102 -45.03 8.56 11.61
C ALA A 102 -43.92 8.56 10.56
N MET A 103 -42.70 8.31 10.99
CA MET A 103 -41.54 8.13 10.12
C MET A 103 -40.59 7.09 10.72
N SER A 104 -40.05 6.22 9.88
CA SER A 104 -38.92 5.35 10.22
C SER A 104 -37.79 5.60 9.24
N ALA A 105 -36.57 5.65 9.74
CA ALA A 105 -35.36 5.89 8.98
C ALA A 105 -34.28 4.89 9.39
N LEU A 106 -33.53 4.41 8.41
CA LEU A 106 -32.48 3.42 8.58
C LEU A 106 -31.25 3.87 7.80
N VAL A 107 -30.08 3.82 8.42
CA VAL A 107 -28.80 4.11 7.77
C VAL A 107 -28.01 2.82 7.71
N ILE A 108 -27.70 2.38 6.48
CA ILE A 108 -26.98 1.13 6.21
C ILE A 108 -25.68 1.47 5.49
N HIS A 109 -24.59 0.81 5.88
CA HIS A 109 -23.31 0.86 5.19
C HIS A 109 -22.68 -0.53 5.18
N ASN A 110 -22.25 -1.00 4.01
CA ASN A 110 -21.65 -2.33 3.83
C ASN A 110 -22.46 -3.44 4.51
N ASP A 111 -23.76 -3.51 4.22
CA ASP A 111 -24.71 -4.49 4.77
C ASP A 111 -24.87 -4.48 6.30
N THR A 112 -24.33 -3.45 6.98
CA THR A 112 -24.51 -3.23 8.42
C THR A 112 -25.46 -2.08 8.68
N VAL A 113 -26.41 -2.30 9.59
CA VAL A 113 -27.27 -1.22 10.10
C VAL A 113 -26.46 -0.37 11.08
N LEU A 114 -26.20 0.86 10.68
CA LEU A 114 -25.44 1.83 11.49
C LEU A 114 -26.34 2.57 12.48
N TRP A 115 -27.59 2.82 12.09
CA TRP A 115 -28.56 3.55 12.91
C TRP A 115 -29.99 3.30 12.47
N THR A 116 -30.89 3.24 13.44
CA THR A 116 -32.34 3.10 13.25
C THR A 116 -33.03 4.20 14.03
N GLY A 117 -33.88 4.97 13.37
CA GLY A 117 -34.71 6.02 13.99
C GLY A 117 -36.18 5.76 13.70
N ASN A 118 -36.99 5.68 14.76
CA ASN A 118 -38.44 5.57 14.67
C ASN A 118 -39.08 6.78 15.37
N PHE A 119 -39.92 7.50 14.65
CA PHE A 119 -40.46 8.79 15.07
C PHE A 119 -41.97 8.89 14.82
N GLY A 120 -42.63 9.76 15.59
CA GLY A 120 -44.07 9.98 15.51
C GLY A 120 -44.87 8.86 16.17
N ARG A 121 -46.10 8.64 15.71
CA ARG A 121 -47.07 7.69 16.27
C ARG A 121 -47.68 6.83 15.17
N LYS A 122 -47.79 5.52 15.43
CA LYS A 122 -48.45 4.58 14.51
C LYS A 122 -49.88 5.00 14.17
N ASN A 123 -50.62 5.47 15.17
CA ASN A 123 -51.96 6.01 15.03
C ASN A 123 -51.98 7.48 15.47
N GLY A 124 -52.21 8.39 14.51
CA GLY A 124 -52.28 9.83 14.78
C GLY A 124 -53.51 10.25 15.58
N SER A 125 -54.58 9.44 15.57
CA SER A 125 -55.82 9.72 16.31
C SER A 125 -55.79 9.23 17.75
N ASP A 126 -54.95 8.24 18.08
CA ASP A 126 -54.81 7.70 19.42
C ASP A 126 -53.60 8.31 20.14
N PRO A 127 -53.80 9.09 21.23
CA PRO A 127 -52.69 9.70 21.96
C PRO A 127 -51.78 8.69 22.66
N ASN A 128 -52.26 7.48 22.92
CA ASN A 128 -51.51 6.40 23.56
C ASN A 128 -50.79 5.50 22.56
N SER A 129 -50.92 5.78 21.26
CA SER A 129 -50.17 5.08 20.23
C SER A 129 -48.67 5.22 20.44
N GLY A 130 -47.98 4.09 20.50
CA GLY A 130 -46.53 4.05 20.48
C GLY A 130 -45.92 4.55 19.16
N THR A 131 -44.60 4.72 19.18
CA THR A 131 -43.79 4.96 17.98
C THR A 131 -43.83 3.75 17.05
N PRO A 132 -43.57 3.95 15.75
CA PRO A 132 -43.29 2.85 14.83
C PRO A 132 -42.13 1.96 15.31
N ASN A 133 -42.08 0.72 14.84
CA ASN A 133 -40.96 -0.20 15.00
C ASN A 133 -40.60 -0.82 13.63
N GLU A 134 -39.58 -1.66 13.62
CA GLU A 134 -39.06 -2.36 12.44
C GLU A 134 -40.09 -3.29 11.76
N HIS A 135 -41.20 -3.57 12.43
CA HIS A 135 -42.32 -4.36 11.90
C HIS A 135 -43.52 -3.51 11.45
N THR A 136 -43.45 -2.18 11.60
CA THR A 136 -44.53 -1.30 11.14
C THR A 136 -44.57 -1.27 9.63
N MET A 137 -45.72 -1.63 9.08
CA MET A 137 -45.99 -1.49 7.65
C MET A 137 -46.48 -0.08 7.35
N TYR A 138 -45.81 0.60 6.44
CA TYR A 138 -46.24 1.87 5.86
C TYR A 138 -47.02 1.62 4.57
N ARG A 139 -47.92 2.55 4.21
CA ARG A 139 -48.71 2.50 2.96
C ARG A 139 -47.98 3.19 1.82
#